data_AF-A0A0F8X1D5-F1
#
_entry.id   AF-A0A0F8X1D5-F1
#
_cell.length_a   1.000
_cell.length_b   1.000
_cell.length_c   1.000
_cell.angle_alpha   90.00
_cell.angle_beta   90.00
_cell.angle_gamma   90.00
#
_symmetry.space_group_name_H-M   'P 1'
#
loop_
_entity.id
_entity.type
_entity.pdbx_description
1 polymer ?
#
loop_
_entity_poly.entity_id
_entity_poly.type
_entity_poly.pdbx_seq_one_letter_code
_entity_poly.pdbx_strand_id
1 'polypeptide(L)'
;IQKYIKNKLIPSLNEKINPESEKNNYLKHIHLEREFQQDPDNPQVQAAYALFQQDPQGAENRILENINTDKKTSFFEWWKYMTEESDEYKNNPAIIYSILKPVIDSSPETQKVGPPPLNAEALALIWDEISTQGATQINILKRYKKISSKLDKESSKVVSTESGNEWIHIPSKIADPQNYPTNLEKLMRFSQGSGWCIAGKSYADRYLKQGDFWLYLEGGTPQVAIRLVGDKKVSEIRGQRNKQETLDPYWEEVTNFLQTTDFDYKNNSHYKSLEKMMLMNADLEADPEKYKMVLESIREKPENYKLLSVNNKSKFPELTQIAAKGYEVKMHQLLDSVENIPASKGSQY
;
A
#
# COMPACT_ATOMS: atom_id res chain seq x y z
N ILE A 1 34.26 21.49 -3.38
CA ILE A 1 33.12 20.57 -3.13
C ILE A 1 31.80 21.12 -3.71
N GLN A 2 31.29 22.28 -3.28
CA GLN A 2 30.00 22.84 -3.76
C GLN A 2 29.86 22.92 -5.30
N LYS A 3 30.89 23.40 -6.01
CA LYS A 3 30.91 23.44 -7.49
C LYS A 3 30.76 22.04 -8.13
N TYR A 4 31.37 21.01 -7.53
CA TYR A 4 31.25 19.64 -8.01
C TYR A 4 29.83 19.11 -7.78
N ILE A 5 29.25 19.35 -6.60
CA ILE A 5 27.87 18.95 -6.31
C ILE A 5 26.91 19.59 -7.32
N LYS A 6 27.02 20.91 -7.52
CA LYS A 6 26.19 21.68 -8.45
C LYS A 6 26.34 21.23 -9.91
N ASN A 7 27.57 20.98 -10.36
CA ASN A 7 27.83 20.76 -11.79
C ASN A 7 27.88 19.28 -12.20
N LYS A 8 27.91 18.34 -11.24
CA LYS A 8 28.01 16.90 -11.53
C LYS A 8 26.93 16.11 -10.80
N LEU A 9 26.80 16.28 -9.49
CA LEU A 9 25.91 15.43 -8.70
C LEU A 9 24.43 15.78 -8.87
N ILE A 10 24.05 17.06 -8.77
CA ILE A 10 22.65 17.49 -8.99
C ILE A 10 22.18 17.18 -10.43
N PRO A 11 22.94 17.47 -11.49
CA PRO A 11 22.57 17.07 -12.85
C PRO A 11 22.34 15.56 -13.00
N SER A 12 23.15 14.72 -12.34
CA SER A 12 22.94 13.27 -12.36
C SER A 12 21.64 12.83 -11.67
N LEU A 13 21.14 13.59 -10.69
CA LEU A 13 19.82 13.37 -10.11
C LEU A 13 18.70 13.80 -11.07
N ASN A 14 18.91 14.89 -11.82
CA ASN A 14 17.96 15.32 -12.85
C ASN A 14 17.79 14.26 -13.95
N GLU A 15 18.88 13.62 -14.37
CA GLU A 15 18.83 12.49 -15.31
C GLU A 15 17.88 11.38 -14.80
N LYS A 16 17.90 11.08 -13.49
CA LYS A 16 17.03 10.05 -12.92
C LYS A 16 15.54 10.40 -12.93
N ILE A 17 15.17 11.69 -12.96
CA ILE A 17 13.76 12.11 -12.95
C ILE A 17 13.28 12.64 -14.31
N ASN A 18 14.17 12.72 -15.30
CA ASN A 18 13.83 13.10 -16.67
C ASN A 18 13.33 11.86 -17.46
N PRO A 19 12.07 11.82 -17.92
CA PRO A 19 11.55 10.68 -18.68
C PRO A 19 12.35 10.36 -19.95
N GLU A 20 12.99 11.36 -20.55
CA GLU A 20 13.79 11.20 -21.78
C GLU A 20 15.20 10.64 -21.53
N SER A 21 15.61 10.50 -20.27
CA SER A 21 16.93 9.97 -19.94
C SER A 21 16.93 8.44 -19.87
N GLU A 22 17.95 7.77 -20.39
CA GLU A 22 18.09 6.31 -20.26
C GLU A 22 18.26 5.83 -18.81
N LYS A 23 18.77 6.70 -17.93
CA LYS A 23 19.03 6.42 -16.50
C LYS A 23 17.85 6.81 -15.61
N ASN A 24 16.69 7.06 -16.20
CA ASN A 24 15.54 7.50 -15.44
C ASN A 24 15.02 6.42 -14.49
N ASN A 25 14.29 6.85 -13.47
CA ASN A 25 13.68 6.01 -12.46
C ASN A 25 12.23 5.63 -12.81
N TYR A 26 11.75 5.84 -14.03
CA TYR A 26 10.40 5.46 -14.44
C TYR A 26 10.35 3.96 -14.76
N LEU A 27 9.19 3.33 -14.51
CA LEU A 27 9.01 1.93 -14.87
C LEU A 27 9.04 1.78 -16.39
N LYS A 28 9.79 0.79 -16.85
CA LYS A 28 9.92 0.43 -18.26
C LYS A 28 9.02 -0.74 -18.64
N HIS A 29 8.75 -1.64 -17.69
CA HIS A 29 7.98 -2.86 -17.90
C HIS A 29 7.06 -3.16 -16.71
N ILE A 30 5.96 -3.86 -16.97
CA ILE A 30 5.07 -4.34 -15.91
C ILE A 30 4.42 -5.69 -16.27
N HIS A 31 4.29 -6.57 -15.28
CA HIS A 31 3.60 -7.86 -15.44
C HIS A 31 2.09 -7.65 -15.37
N LEU A 32 1.46 -7.46 -16.53
CA LEU A 32 0.04 -7.15 -16.68
C LEU A 32 -0.88 -8.14 -15.96
N GLU A 33 -0.64 -9.44 -16.09
CA GLU A 33 -1.46 -10.50 -15.47
C GLU A 33 -1.47 -10.37 -13.94
N ARG A 34 -0.33 -9.99 -13.37
CA ARG A 34 -0.23 -9.75 -11.93
C ARG A 34 -1.04 -8.51 -11.54
N GLU A 35 -1.05 -7.46 -12.34
CA GLU A 35 -1.87 -6.27 -12.06
C GLU A 35 -3.36 -6.60 -12.13
N PHE A 36 -3.78 -7.36 -13.15
CA PHE A 36 -5.17 -7.79 -13.31
C PHE A 36 -5.67 -8.61 -12.12
N GLN A 37 -4.81 -9.44 -11.52
CA GLN A 37 -5.14 -10.23 -10.34
C GLN A 37 -5.13 -9.42 -9.04
N GLN A 38 -4.23 -8.44 -8.93
CA GLN A 38 -4.05 -7.68 -7.69
C GLN A 38 -5.14 -6.64 -7.45
N ASP A 39 -5.69 -6.07 -8.52
CA ASP A 39 -6.69 -5.00 -8.43
C ASP A 39 -7.73 -5.09 -9.58
N PRO A 40 -8.49 -6.20 -9.67
CA PRO A 40 -9.41 -6.46 -10.78
C PRO A 40 -10.56 -5.44 -10.88
N ASP A 41 -10.86 -4.74 -9.78
CA ASP A 41 -11.96 -3.78 -9.69
C ASP A 41 -11.54 -2.35 -10.09
N ASN A 42 -10.26 -2.15 -10.42
CA ASN A 42 -9.74 -0.85 -10.77
C ASN A 42 -10.06 -0.49 -12.23
N PRO A 43 -10.74 0.65 -12.49
CA PRO A 43 -11.09 1.06 -13.85
C PRO A 43 -9.91 1.19 -14.83
N GLN A 44 -8.72 1.59 -14.38
CA GLN A 44 -7.52 1.62 -15.23
C GLN A 44 -7.02 0.22 -15.55
N VAL A 45 -7.06 -0.69 -14.58
CA VAL A 45 -6.70 -2.10 -14.75
C VAL A 45 -7.72 -2.80 -15.65
N GLN A 46 -9.02 -2.54 -15.46
CA GLN A 46 -10.10 -3.03 -16.31
C GLN A 46 -10.00 -2.48 -17.74
N ALA A 47 -9.70 -1.20 -17.91
CA ALA A 47 -9.50 -0.60 -19.22
C ALA A 47 -8.26 -1.16 -19.93
N ALA A 48 -7.18 -1.44 -19.20
CA ALA A 48 -6.02 -2.13 -19.74
C ALA A 48 -6.33 -3.60 -20.06
N TYR A 49 -7.09 -4.30 -19.21
CA TYR A 49 -7.52 -5.68 -19.42
C TYR A 49 -8.38 -5.83 -20.68
N ALA A 50 -9.30 -4.88 -20.91
CA ALA A 50 -10.12 -4.86 -22.12
C ALA A 50 -9.28 -4.70 -23.40
N LEU A 51 -8.14 -4.00 -23.33
CA LEU A 51 -7.21 -3.85 -24.44
C LEU A 51 -6.27 -5.04 -24.59
N PHE A 52 -5.92 -5.72 -23.50
CA PHE A 52 -4.85 -6.71 -23.43
C PHE A 52 -4.98 -7.84 -24.46
N GLN A 53 -6.21 -8.30 -24.76
CA GLN A 53 -6.42 -9.39 -25.73
C GLN A 53 -6.14 -8.97 -27.18
N GLN A 54 -6.21 -7.67 -27.49
CA GLN A 54 -6.05 -7.13 -28.85
C GLN A 54 -4.72 -6.42 -29.03
N ASP A 55 -4.25 -5.74 -27.98
CA ASP A 55 -3.01 -4.97 -27.95
C ASP A 55 -2.36 -5.07 -26.55
N PRO A 56 -1.58 -6.14 -26.28
CA PRO A 56 -0.87 -6.30 -25.02
C PRO A 56 0.08 -5.13 -24.72
N GLN A 57 0.75 -4.60 -25.75
CA GLN A 57 1.71 -3.50 -25.58
C GLN A 57 0.99 -2.20 -25.23
N GLY A 58 -0.14 -1.90 -25.88
CA GLY A 58 -0.98 -0.76 -25.54
C GLY A 58 -1.55 -0.86 -24.12
N ALA A 59 -1.95 -2.05 -23.67
CA ALA A 59 -2.36 -2.29 -22.30
C ALA A 59 -1.21 -2.02 -21.30
N GLU A 60 0.00 -2.50 -21.59
CA GLU A 60 1.20 -2.24 -20.78
C GLU A 60 1.50 -0.75 -20.69
N ASN A 61 1.57 -0.08 -21.84
CA ASN A 61 1.85 1.35 -21.93
C ASN A 61 0.85 2.18 -21.13
N ARG A 62 -0.44 1.81 -21.15
CA ARG A 62 -1.49 2.50 -20.40
C ARG A 62 -1.31 2.37 -18.88
N ILE A 63 -0.92 1.21 -18.38
CA ILE A 63 -0.65 1.05 -16.94
C ILE A 63 0.62 1.81 -16.56
N LEU A 64 1.69 1.67 -17.38
CA LEU A 64 2.95 2.38 -17.18
C LEU A 64 2.77 3.90 -17.16
N GLU A 65 1.97 4.45 -18.07
CA GLU A 65 1.69 5.88 -18.14
C GLU A 65 1.08 6.40 -16.84
N ASN A 66 0.10 5.71 -16.28
CA ASN A 66 -0.53 6.10 -15.01
C ASN A 66 0.48 6.08 -13.87
N ILE A 67 1.25 4.99 -13.75
CA ILE A 67 2.27 4.83 -12.69
C ILE A 67 3.35 5.91 -12.82
N ASN A 68 3.88 6.12 -14.03
CA ASN A 68 4.97 7.04 -14.28
C ASN A 68 4.51 8.51 -14.17
N THR A 69 3.24 8.81 -14.45
CA THR A 69 2.65 10.13 -14.19
C THR A 69 2.66 10.44 -12.70
N ASP A 70 2.20 9.52 -11.85
CA ASP A 70 2.24 9.70 -10.39
C ASP A 70 3.68 9.92 -9.89
N LYS A 71 4.64 9.09 -10.37
CA LYS A 71 6.06 9.25 -10.02
C LYS A 71 6.60 10.61 -10.45
N LYS A 72 6.30 11.03 -11.67
CA LYS A 72 6.74 12.32 -12.25
C LYS A 72 6.25 13.48 -11.41
N THR A 73 4.98 13.47 -11.01
CA THR A 73 4.39 14.50 -10.16
C THR A 73 5.15 14.62 -8.85
N SER A 74 5.37 13.53 -8.13
CA SER A 74 6.09 13.58 -6.84
C SER A 74 7.57 13.96 -7.00
N PHE A 75 8.27 13.45 -8.02
CA PHE A 75 9.64 13.89 -8.30
C PHE A 75 9.71 15.39 -8.61
N PHE A 76 8.77 15.89 -9.42
CA PHE A 76 8.72 17.29 -9.79
C PHE A 76 8.42 18.21 -8.60
N GLU A 77 7.47 17.85 -7.74
CA GLU A 77 7.16 18.60 -6.51
C GLU A 77 8.41 18.75 -5.63
N TRP A 78 9.13 17.66 -5.38
CA TRP A 78 10.39 17.69 -4.63
C TRP A 78 11.48 18.50 -5.34
N TRP A 79 11.68 18.26 -6.63
CA TRP A 79 12.72 18.94 -7.41
C TRP A 79 12.51 20.45 -7.41
N LYS A 80 11.31 20.88 -7.84
CA LYS A 80 10.92 22.29 -7.94
C LYS A 80 11.05 23.01 -6.59
N TYR A 81 10.55 22.39 -5.52
CA TYR A 81 10.67 22.99 -4.19
C TYR A 81 12.13 23.22 -3.77
N MET A 82 12.99 22.22 -4.01
CA MET A 82 14.39 22.27 -3.61
C MET A 82 15.26 23.17 -4.48
N THR A 83 14.97 23.29 -5.79
CA THR A 83 15.84 24.00 -6.74
C THR A 83 15.33 25.37 -7.17
N GLU A 84 14.04 25.66 -6.98
CA GLU A 84 13.40 26.86 -7.54
C GLU A 84 12.64 27.67 -6.48
N GLU A 85 11.79 27.01 -5.66
CA GLU A 85 10.83 27.71 -4.80
C GLU A 85 11.39 28.07 -3.42
N SER A 86 12.14 27.18 -2.76
CA SER A 86 12.63 27.43 -1.41
C SER A 86 13.82 28.38 -1.39
N ASP A 87 13.62 29.60 -0.86
CA ASP A 87 14.69 30.57 -0.65
C ASP A 87 15.80 30.05 0.27
N GLU A 88 15.42 29.22 1.25
CA GLU A 88 16.34 28.60 2.21
C GLU A 88 17.28 27.58 1.55
N TYR A 89 16.76 26.80 0.58
CA TYR A 89 17.49 25.65 0.04
C TYR A 89 18.09 25.86 -1.34
N LYS A 90 17.44 26.63 -2.23
CA LYS A 90 17.78 26.71 -3.67
C LYS A 90 19.20 27.17 -3.96
N ASN A 91 19.81 27.90 -3.04
CA ASN A 91 21.17 28.43 -3.16
C ASN A 91 22.24 27.54 -2.50
N ASN A 92 21.88 26.38 -1.94
CA ASN A 92 22.80 25.48 -1.26
C ASN A 92 22.85 24.09 -1.92
N PRO A 93 23.78 23.86 -2.87
CA PRO A 93 23.89 22.61 -3.60
C PRO A 93 24.06 21.37 -2.71
N ALA A 94 24.78 21.50 -1.59
CA ALA A 94 24.96 20.38 -0.67
C ALA A 94 23.66 19.95 0.01
N ILE A 95 22.83 20.91 0.43
CA ILE A 95 21.50 20.63 1.01
C ILE A 95 20.60 19.98 -0.04
N ILE A 96 20.50 20.59 -1.21
CA ILE A 96 19.70 20.08 -2.34
C ILE A 96 20.06 18.63 -2.61
N TYR A 97 21.35 18.33 -2.79
CA TYR A 97 21.79 16.97 -3.09
C TYR A 97 21.51 16.00 -1.93
N SER A 98 21.76 16.41 -0.69
CA SER A 98 21.58 15.55 0.49
C SER A 98 20.11 15.16 0.71
N ILE A 99 19.16 16.03 0.33
CA ILE A 99 17.72 15.75 0.42
C ILE A 99 17.22 15.02 -0.83
N LEU A 100 17.52 15.53 -2.03
CA LEU A 100 16.98 14.96 -3.26
C LEU A 100 17.51 13.56 -3.55
N LYS A 101 18.78 13.28 -3.26
CA LYS A 101 19.36 11.96 -3.52
C LYS A 101 18.56 10.82 -2.84
N PRO A 102 18.37 10.79 -1.51
CA PRO A 102 17.61 9.71 -0.87
C PRO A 102 16.13 9.71 -1.25
N VAL A 103 15.52 10.86 -1.56
CA VAL A 103 14.13 10.93 -2.04
C VAL A 103 14.01 10.27 -3.42
N ILE A 104 14.86 10.66 -4.37
CA ILE A 104 14.87 10.10 -5.73
C ILE A 104 15.20 8.61 -5.71
N ASP A 105 16.20 8.20 -4.92
CA ASP A 105 16.61 6.80 -4.79
C ASP A 105 15.57 5.93 -4.06
N SER A 106 14.57 6.53 -3.41
CA SER A 106 13.47 5.79 -2.74
C SER A 106 12.41 5.25 -3.69
N SER A 107 12.48 5.62 -4.97
CA SER A 107 11.55 5.18 -6.02
C SER A 107 12.29 4.86 -7.32
N PRO A 108 13.16 3.82 -7.35
CA PRO A 108 13.92 3.43 -8.54
C PRO A 108 13.00 2.92 -9.67
N GLU A 109 13.57 2.63 -10.86
CA GLU A 109 12.82 2.11 -12.02
C GLU A 109 12.03 0.83 -11.74
N THR A 110 12.41 0.07 -10.71
CA THR A 110 11.76 -1.18 -10.30
C THR A 110 10.56 -0.98 -9.37
N GLN A 111 10.30 0.25 -8.92
CA GLN A 111 9.29 0.54 -7.91
C GLN A 111 8.13 1.37 -8.45
N LYS A 112 6.92 0.82 -8.38
CA LYS A 112 5.68 1.46 -8.87
C LYS A 112 5.33 2.74 -8.11
N VAL A 113 5.61 2.77 -6.81
CA VAL A 113 5.22 3.87 -5.93
C VAL A 113 6.26 4.98 -6.02
N GLY A 114 5.80 6.21 -6.27
CA GLY A 114 6.62 7.42 -6.23
C GLY A 114 7.21 7.71 -4.84
N PRO A 115 8.14 8.69 -4.72
CA PRO A 115 8.60 9.13 -3.42
C PRO A 115 7.43 9.63 -2.55
N PRO A 116 7.58 9.67 -1.21
CA PRO A 116 6.56 10.27 -0.34
C PRO A 116 6.25 11.71 -0.80
N PRO A 117 4.99 12.16 -0.76
CA PRO A 117 4.64 13.55 -1.00
C PRO A 117 5.48 14.50 -0.14
N LEU A 118 5.82 15.65 -0.70
CA LEU A 118 6.52 16.72 0.00
C LEU A 118 5.67 17.25 1.17
N ASN A 119 6.32 17.54 2.29
CA ASN A 119 5.78 18.21 3.45
C ASN A 119 6.87 19.20 3.89
N ALA A 120 6.67 20.47 3.52
CA ALA A 120 7.65 21.52 3.72
C ALA A 120 7.96 21.75 5.22
N GLU A 121 6.96 21.60 6.09
CA GLU A 121 7.12 21.74 7.55
C GLU A 121 8.01 20.63 8.12
N ALA A 122 7.77 19.38 7.72
CA ALA A 122 8.61 18.26 8.15
C ALA A 122 10.07 18.45 7.71
N LEU A 123 10.29 19.01 6.52
CA LEU A 123 11.63 19.29 6.03
C LEU A 123 12.29 20.45 6.78
N ALA A 124 11.54 21.51 7.10
CA ALA A 124 12.03 22.63 7.90
C ALA A 124 12.48 22.18 9.29
N LEU A 125 11.74 21.27 9.94
CA LEU A 125 12.13 20.70 11.24
C LEU A 125 13.43 19.86 11.17
N ILE A 126 13.63 19.11 10.08
CA ILE A 126 14.91 18.41 9.85
C ILE A 126 16.03 19.40 9.67
N TRP A 127 15.78 20.46 8.92
CA TRP A 127 16.78 21.49 8.67
C TRP A 127 17.19 22.22 9.94
N ASP A 128 16.23 22.56 10.79
CA ASP A 128 16.50 23.14 12.11
C ASP A 128 17.35 22.19 12.97
N GLU A 129 17.02 20.89 13.01
CA GLU A 129 17.81 19.88 13.72
C GLU A 129 19.25 19.77 13.20
N ILE A 130 19.46 19.83 11.88
CA ILE A 130 20.81 19.78 11.28
C ILE A 130 21.60 21.06 11.58
N SER A 131 20.97 22.22 11.38
CA SER A 131 21.64 23.53 11.40
C SER A 131 21.90 24.05 12.81
N THR A 132 21.03 23.74 13.79
CA THR A 132 21.15 24.25 15.16
C THR A 132 21.69 23.21 16.13
N GLN A 133 21.33 21.92 15.97
CA GLN A 133 21.67 20.86 16.92
C GLN A 133 22.92 20.07 16.52
N GLY A 134 23.50 20.37 15.35
CA GLY A 134 24.78 19.80 14.89
C GLY A 134 24.73 18.31 14.61
N ALA A 135 23.58 17.77 14.22
CA ALA A 135 23.41 16.35 13.97
C ALA A 135 24.23 15.90 12.75
N THR A 136 25.31 15.14 12.98
CA THR A 136 26.31 14.80 11.94
C THR A 136 25.99 13.56 11.12
N GLN A 137 25.04 12.71 11.57
CA GLN A 137 24.63 11.50 10.85
C GLN A 137 23.12 11.29 10.92
N ILE A 138 22.39 11.95 10.02
CA ILE A 138 20.94 11.77 9.88
C ILE A 138 20.63 11.02 8.59
N ASN A 139 19.88 9.92 8.71
CA ASN A 139 19.17 9.36 7.58
C ASN A 139 17.94 10.24 7.29
N ILE A 140 18.10 11.19 6.36
CA ILE A 140 17.10 12.23 6.05
C ILE A 140 15.75 11.61 5.71
N LEU A 141 15.69 10.58 4.86
CA LEU A 141 14.41 9.97 4.47
C LEU A 141 13.71 9.28 5.65
N LYS A 142 14.45 8.55 6.49
CA LYS A 142 13.89 7.93 7.69
C LYS A 142 13.37 8.98 8.67
N ARG A 143 14.14 10.06 8.86
CA ARG A 143 13.77 11.16 9.76
C ARG A 143 12.55 11.92 9.22
N TYR A 144 12.50 12.16 7.92
CA TYR A 144 11.38 12.79 7.22
C TYR A 144 10.10 12.01 7.41
N LYS A 145 10.10 10.70 7.12
CA LYS A 145 8.92 9.85 7.33
C LYS A 145 8.42 9.89 8.78
N LYS A 146 9.34 9.91 9.75
CA LYS A 146 8.98 9.98 11.17
C LYS A 146 8.34 11.32 11.54
N ILE A 147 8.94 12.44 11.12
CA ILE A 147 8.42 13.79 11.44
C ILE A 147 7.11 14.03 10.71
N SER A 148 7.03 13.73 9.41
CA SER A 148 5.79 13.93 8.65
C SER A 148 4.65 13.10 9.21
N SER A 149 4.91 11.84 9.58
CA SER A 149 3.91 10.98 10.24
C SER A 149 3.45 11.57 11.58
N LYS A 150 4.36 12.17 12.36
CA LYS A 150 4.01 12.83 13.62
C LYS A 150 3.11 14.06 13.38
N LEU A 151 3.47 14.95 12.46
CA LEU A 151 2.66 16.12 12.10
C LEU A 151 1.28 15.72 11.55
N ASP A 152 1.26 14.68 10.73
CA ASP A 152 0.02 14.11 10.19
C ASP A 152 -0.88 13.56 11.30
N LYS A 153 -0.32 12.92 12.34
CA LYS A 153 -1.06 12.46 13.52
C LYS A 153 -1.62 13.60 14.35
N GLU A 154 -0.82 14.62 14.63
CA GLU A 154 -1.21 15.79 15.44
C GLU A 154 -2.38 16.55 14.81
N SER A 155 -2.49 16.51 13.48
CA SER A 155 -3.58 17.11 12.72
C SER A 155 -4.74 16.14 12.40
N SER A 156 -4.77 14.93 12.96
CA SER A 156 -5.80 13.92 12.69
C SER A 156 -6.59 13.59 13.94
N LYS A 157 -7.81 13.09 13.76
CA LYS A 157 -8.51 12.38 14.83
C LYS A 157 -7.82 11.03 15.04
N VAL A 158 -7.31 10.83 16.26
CA VAL A 158 -6.63 9.61 16.69
C VAL A 158 -7.45 8.92 17.77
N VAL A 159 -7.63 7.60 17.63
CA VAL A 159 -8.21 6.75 18.67
C VAL A 159 -7.12 5.81 19.15
N SER A 160 -6.62 6.05 20.36
CA SER A 160 -5.59 5.20 20.98
C SER A 160 -6.20 3.91 21.50
N THR A 161 -5.42 2.84 21.42
CA THR A 161 -5.75 1.52 21.96
C THR A 161 -5.01 1.27 23.27
N GLU A 162 -5.45 0.29 24.06
CA GLU A 162 -4.81 -0.08 25.33
C GLU A 162 -3.34 -0.49 25.17
N SER A 163 -2.98 -1.03 23.99
CA SER A 163 -1.62 -1.45 23.65
C SER A 163 -0.67 -0.30 23.30
N GLY A 164 -1.17 0.95 23.25
CA GLY A 164 -0.41 2.12 22.78
C GLY A 164 -0.34 2.26 21.26
N ASN A 165 -1.02 1.39 20.51
CA ASN A 165 -1.26 1.52 19.07
C ASN A 165 -2.45 2.44 18.79
N GLU A 166 -2.63 2.85 17.54
CA GLU A 166 -3.52 3.97 17.19
C GLU A 166 -4.31 3.73 15.90
N TRP A 167 -5.60 4.09 15.91
CA TRP A 167 -6.38 4.33 14.69
C TRP A 167 -6.31 5.79 14.29
N ILE A 168 -6.01 6.06 13.03
CA ILE A 168 -6.00 7.39 12.44
C ILE A 168 -7.12 7.51 11.43
N HIS A 169 -7.94 8.54 11.59
CA HIS A 169 -8.95 8.94 10.62
C HIS A 169 -8.37 9.90 9.58
N ILE A 170 -8.63 9.60 8.30
CA ILE A 170 -8.29 10.47 7.18
C ILE A 170 -9.58 10.81 6.43
N PRO A 171 -10.08 12.05 6.56
CA PRO A 171 -11.34 12.47 5.96
C PRO A 171 -11.29 12.51 4.43
N SER A 172 -12.39 12.09 3.82
CA SER A 172 -12.64 12.14 2.38
C SER A 172 -12.86 13.56 1.85
N LYS A 173 -12.95 13.68 0.53
CA LYS A 173 -13.39 14.93 -0.11
C LYS A 173 -14.80 15.35 0.32
N ILE A 174 -15.66 14.38 0.62
CA ILE A 174 -17.05 14.62 1.01
C ILE A 174 -17.09 15.16 2.46
N ALA A 175 -16.33 14.54 3.35
CA ALA A 175 -16.28 14.91 4.76
C ALA A 175 -15.50 16.21 5.02
N ASP A 176 -14.40 16.44 4.29
CA ASP A 176 -13.55 17.62 4.44
C ASP A 176 -13.03 18.12 3.08
N PRO A 177 -13.87 18.82 2.30
CA PRO A 177 -13.48 19.31 0.98
C PRO A 177 -12.38 20.37 1.03
N GLN A 178 -12.27 21.12 2.13
CA GLN A 178 -11.30 22.22 2.27
C GLN A 178 -9.88 21.68 2.47
N ASN A 179 -9.71 20.67 3.32
CA ASN A 179 -8.40 20.05 3.56
C ASN A 179 -8.15 18.81 2.71
N TYR A 180 -8.99 18.52 1.71
CA TYR A 180 -8.87 17.34 0.86
C TYR A 180 -7.46 17.13 0.26
N PRO A 181 -6.78 18.15 -0.31
CA PRO A 181 -5.42 17.97 -0.81
C PRO A 181 -4.44 17.50 0.28
N THR A 182 -4.54 18.08 1.48
CA THR A 182 -3.71 17.68 2.64
C THR A 182 -4.05 16.26 3.10
N ASN A 183 -5.33 15.89 3.15
CA ASN A 183 -5.78 14.55 3.53
C ASN A 183 -5.32 13.50 2.51
N LEU A 184 -5.31 13.86 1.22
CA LEU A 184 -4.79 13.01 0.15
C LEU A 184 -3.30 12.73 0.34
N GLU A 185 -2.50 13.77 0.56
CA GLU A 185 -1.07 13.59 0.81
C GLU A 185 -0.80 12.82 2.11
N LYS A 186 -1.60 13.05 3.15
CA LYS A 186 -1.55 12.32 4.42
C LYS A 186 -1.79 10.83 4.20
N LEU A 187 -2.84 10.46 3.46
CA LEU A 187 -3.11 9.06 3.09
C LEU A 187 -1.93 8.44 2.34
N MET A 188 -1.39 9.16 1.36
CA MET A 188 -0.23 8.71 0.60
C MET A 188 1.00 8.51 1.49
N ARG A 189 1.32 9.47 2.37
CA ARG A 189 2.48 9.41 3.28
C ARG A 189 2.36 8.24 4.26
N PHE A 190 1.20 8.04 4.90
CA PHE A 190 0.98 6.89 5.76
C PHE A 190 1.08 5.57 4.99
N SER A 191 0.65 5.53 3.73
CA SER A 191 0.67 4.31 2.91
C SER A 191 2.06 3.94 2.37
N GLN A 192 3.09 4.77 2.58
CA GLN A 192 4.43 4.52 2.07
C GLN A 192 5.04 3.26 2.69
N GLY A 193 5.39 2.29 1.84
CA GLY A 193 6.02 1.04 2.25
C GLY A 193 5.07 -0.05 2.75
N SER A 194 3.75 0.22 2.83
CA SER A 194 2.76 -0.81 3.21
C SER A 194 2.47 -1.81 2.09
N GLY A 195 2.83 -1.47 0.85
CA GLY A 195 2.46 -2.21 -0.35
C GLY A 195 1.05 -1.92 -0.85
N TRP A 196 0.35 -0.93 -0.28
CA TRP A 196 -0.94 -0.47 -0.76
C TRP A 196 -0.80 0.43 -1.98
N CYS A 197 -1.72 0.31 -2.94
CA CYS A 197 -1.72 1.13 -4.15
C CYS A 197 -2.00 2.62 -3.85
N ILE A 198 -2.70 2.92 -2.76
CA ILE A 198 -2.97 4.27 -2.23
C ILE A 198 -1.72 5.02 -1.74
N ALA A 199 -0.52 4.43 -1.84
CA ALA A 199 0.72 5.19 -1.76
C ALA A 199 0.96 6.05 -3.03
N GLY A 200 0.32 5.70 -4.16
CA GLY A 200 0.29 6.49 -5.40
C GLY A 200 -0.89 7.47 -5.44
N LYS A 201 -0.67 8.64 -6.05
CA LYS A 201 -1.60 9.79 -6.04
C LYS A 201 -2.92 9.46 -6.73
N SER A 202 -2.88 8.83 -7.89
CA SER A 202 -4.07 8.48 -8.67
C SER A 202 -5.01 7.55 -7.90
N TYR A 203 -4.46 6.58 -7.17
CA TYR A 203 -5.20 5.63 -6.36
C TYR A 203 -5.77 6.28 -5.10
N ALA A 204 -4.92 6.99 -4.37
CA ALA A 204 -5.30 7.71 -3.16
C ALA A 204 -6.45 8.69 -3.46
N ASP A 205 -6.35 9.45 -4.55
CA ASP A 205 -7.34 10.44 -4.94
C ASP A 205 -8.68 9.80 -5.30
N ARG A 206 -8.64 8.72 -6.08
CA ARG A 206 -9.86 7.98 -6.46
C ARG A 206 -10.61 7.48 -5.24
N TYR A 207 -9.91 6.82 -4.32
CA TYR A 207 -10.57 6.16 -3.20
C TYR A 207 -10.96 7.14 -2.10
N LEU A 208 -10.11 8.12 -1.79
CA LEU A 208 -10.40 9.13 -0.76
C LEU A 208 -11.52 10.09 -1.20
N LYS A 209 -11.81 10.22 -2.50
CA LYS A 209 -13.03 10.92 -2.97
C LYS A 209 -14.32 10.18 -2.61
N GLN A 210 -14.28 8.85 -2.51
CA GLN A 210 -15.48 8.03 -2.34
C GLN A 210 -15.92 7.92 -0.89
N GLY A 211 -14.98 7.99 0.05
CA GLY A 211 -15.25 7.90 1.48
C GLY A 211 -13.97 7.89 2.29
N ASP A 212 -14.14 7.96 3.61
CA ASP A 212 -13.04 8.16 4.54
C ASP A 212 -12.15 6.91 4.67
N PHE A 213 -10.94 7.11 5.17
CA PHE A 213 -10.03 6.03 5.53
C PHE A 213 -9.79 6.01 7.05
N TRP A 214 -9.67 4.80 7.58
CA TRP A 214 -9.18 4.56 8.93
C TRP A 214 -7.97 3.64 8.85
N LEU A 215 -6.84 4.08 9.40
CA LEU A 215 -5.58 3.35 9.37
C LEU A 215 -5.20 2.93 10.78
N TYR A 216 -4.97 1.63 10.99
CA TYR A 216 -4.38 1.14 12.23
C TYR A 216 -2.86 1.20 12.13
N LEU A 217 -2.22 1.87 13.09
CA LEU A 217 -0.79 2.01 13.20
C LEU A 217 -0.25 1.29 14.43
N GLU A 218 0.74 0.43 14.20
CA GLU A 218 1.53 -0.21 15.25
C GLU A 218 2.94 0.39 15.25
N GLY A 219 3.35 1.00 16.36
CA GLY A 219 4.64 1.71 16.45
C GLY A 219 4.81 2.80 15.38
N GLY A 220 3.71 3.38 14.88
CA GLY A 220 3.70 4.35 13.78
C GLY A 220 3.78 3.76 12.37
N THR A 221 3.80 2.44 12.23
CA THR A 221 3.78 1.75 10.93
C THR A 221 2.35 1.31 10.60
N PRO A 222 1.85 1.58 9.38
CA PRO A 222 0.51 1.15 8.98
C PRO A 222 0.42 -0.37 8.87
N GLN A 223 -0.58 -0.96 9.50
CA GLN A 223 -0.83 -2.40 9.46
C GLN A 223 -2.16 -2.75 8.79
N VAL A 224 -3.20 -1.95 9.06
CA VAL A 224 -4.54 -2.16 8.51
C VAL A 224 -5.08 -0.87 7.93
N ALA A 225 -5.81 -0.98 6.82
CA ALA A 225 -6.63 0.08 6.26
C ALA A 225 -8.09 -0.38 6.19
N ILE A 226 -9.00 0.47 6.65
CA ILE A 226 -10.45 0.36 6.45
C ILE A 226 -10.85 1.53 5.56
N ARG A 227 -11.52 1.22 4.44
CA ARG A 227 -12.03 2.21 3.50
C ARG A 227 -13.55 2.24 3.55
N LEU A 228 -14.09 3.45 3.70
CA LEU A 228 -15.51 3.71 3.60
C LEU A 228 -15.89 4.15 2.18
N VAL A 229 -17.17 3.97 1.84
CA VAL A 229 -17.83 4.61 0.69
C VAL A 229 -19.05 5.35 1.23
N GLY A 230 -19.13 6.64 0.91
CA GLY A 230 -20.02 7.57 1.60
C GLY A 230 -19.58 7.73 3.06
N ASP A 231 -20.55 7.92 3.94
CA ASP A 231 -20.33 8.25 5.36
C ASP A 231 -20.02 7.00 6.21
N LYS A 232 -20.74 5.89 6.00
CA LYS A 232 -20.74 4.76 6.95
C LYS A 232 -20.43 3.39 6.36
N LYS A 233 -20.55 3.21 5.05
CA LYS A 233 -20.49 1.87 4.46
C LYS A 233 -19.04 1.41 4.33
N VAL A 234 -18.67 0.36 5.04
CA VAL A 234 -17.36 -0.27 4.87
C VAL A 234 -17.31 -0.94 3.51
N SER A 235 -16.45 -0.45 2.63
CA SER A 235 -16.23 -1.05 1.33
C SER A 235 -15.10 -2.08 1.37
N GLU A 236 -14.06 -1.82 2.15
CA GLU A 236 -12.86 -2.65 2.15
C GLU A 236 -12.12 -2.59 3.49
N ILE A 237 -11.56 -3.73 3.88
CA ILE A 237 -10.66 -3.91 5.02
C ILE A 237 -9.43 -4.65 4.49
N ARG A 238 -8.21 -4.13 4.66
CA ARG A 238 -6.98 -4.74 4.13
C ARG A 238 -5.84 -4.65 5.11
N GLY A 239 -5.08 -5.74 5.24
CA GLY A 239 -3.75 -5.71 5.85
C GLY A 239 -2.69 -5.27 4.85
N GLN A 240 -1.41 -5.34 5.25
CA GLN A 240 -0.28 -4.99 4.38
C GLN A 240 -0.26 -5.78 3.05
N ARG A 241 0.29 -5.16 2.00
CA ARG A 241 0.43 -5.70 0.64
C ARG A 241 -0.90 -6.11 -0.01
N ASN A 242 -1.99 -5.44 0.37
CA ASN A 242 -3.37 -5.73 -0.06
C ASN A 242 -3.87 -7.15 0.27
N LYS A 243 -3.20 -7.84 1.20
CA LYS A 243 -3.55 -9.21 1.57
C LYS A 243 -4.58 -9.21 2.71
N GLN A 244 -5.60 -10.06 2.59
CA GLN A 244 -6.52 -10.31 3.70
C GLN A 244 -5.84 -11.17 4.76
N GLU A 245 -4.91 -12.05 4.37
CA GLU A 245 -4.20 -12.94 5.30
C GLU A 245 -3.25 -12.20 6.24
N THR A 246 -2.89 -10.96 5.94
CA THR A 246 -2.04 -10.11 6.79
C THR A 246 -2.84 -9.32 7.84
N LEU A 247 -4.15 -9.58 7.94
CA LEU A 247 -4.96 -9.11 9.07
C LEU A 247 -4.77 -9.94 10.33
N ASP A 248 -4.03 -11.05 10.27
CA ASP A 248 -3.46 -11.69 11.45
C ASP A 248 -2.11 -11.04 11.76
N PRO A 249 -1.87 -10.50 12.98
CA PRO A 249 -2.63 -10.68 14.23
C PRO A 249 -3.74 -9.64 14.53
N TYR A 250 -4.00 -8.69 13.64
CA TYR A 250 -4.85 -7.52 13.91
C TYR A 250 -6.36 -7.73 13.83
N TRP A 251 -6.86 -8.95 13.63
CA TRP A 251 -8.29 -9.19 13.39
C TRP A 251 -9.15 -8.85 14.61
N GLU A 252 -8.67 -9.09 15.84
CA GLU A 252 -9.37 -8.70 17.08
C GLU A 252 -9.53 -7.18 17.14
N GLU A 253 -8.43 -6.47 16.93
CA GLU A 253 -8.39 -5.01 16.94
C GLU A 253 -9.35 -4.42 15.91
N VAL A 254 -9.35 -4.95 14.68
CA VAL A 254 -10.25 -4.50 13.61
C VAL A 254 -11.71 -4.73 13.98
N THR A 255 -12.04 -5.91 14.53
CA THR A 255 -13.41 -6.21 14.91
C THR A 255 -13.87 -5.34 16.08
N ASN A 256 -13.06 -5.20 17.12
CA ASN A 256 -13.36 -4.35 18.27
C ASN A 256 -13.58 -2.90 17.83
N PHE A 257 -12.68 -2.37 16.99
CA PHE A 257 -12.84 -1.03 16.43
C PHE A 257 -14.18 -0.89 15.70
N LEU A 258 -14.49 -1.77 14.75
CA LEU A 258 -15.74 -1.72 14.00
C LEU A 258 -16.98 -1.82 14.91
N GLN A 259 -16.95 -2.67 15.94
CA GLN A 259 -18.04 -2.83 16.91
C GLN A 259 -18.30 -1.57 17.74
N THR A 260 -17.28 -0.73 17.94
CA THR A 260 -17.41 0.57 18.65
C THR A 260 -17.82 1.72 17.74
N THR A 261 -17.88 1.51 16.42
CA THR A 261 -18.33 2.51 15.44
C THR A 261 -19.79 2.31 15.02
N ASP A 262 -20.36 3.30 14.34
CA ASP A 262 -21.68 3.22 13.72
C ASP A 262 -21.64 2.83 12.23
N PHE A 263 -20.52 2.25 11.78
CA PHE A 263 -20.31 1.87 10.38
C PHE A 263 -21.19 0.67 9.96
N ASP A 264 -21.60 0.65 8.69
CA ASP A 264 -22.24 -0.51 8.07
C ASP A 264 -21.16 -1.47 7.55
N TYR A 265 -20.77 -2.43 8.39
CA TYR A 265 -19.75 -3.44 8.11
C TYR A 265 -20.28 -4.88 8.12
N LYS A 266 -21.43 -5.16 8.75
CA LYS A 266 -21.91 -6.54 9.00
C LYS A 266 -22.14 -7.33 7.70
N ASN A 267 -22.53 -6.65 6.62
CA ASN A 267 -22.73 -7.28 5.32
C ASN A 267 -21.47 -7.32 4.44
N ASN A 268 -20.37 -6.69 4.87
CA ASN A 268 -19.11 -6.64 4.13
C ASN A 268 -18.43 -8.03 4.12
N SER A 269 -17.98 -8.50 2.96
CA SER A 269 -17.36 -9.81 2.79
C SER A 269 -16.01 -9.94 3.50
N HIS A 270 -15.24 -8.85 3.62
CA HIS A 270 -13.97 -8.84 4.33
C HIS A 270 -14.21 -8.98 5.84
N TYR A 271 -15.21 -8.28 6.38
CA TYR A 271 -15.63 -8.42 7.77
C TYR A 271 -16.14 -9.84 8.07
N LYS A 272 -17.01 -10.41 7.23
CA LYS A 272 -17.46 -11.81 7.38
C LYS A 272 -16.31 -12.80 7.39
N SER A 273 -15.25 -12.52 6.61
CA SER A 273 -14.04 -13.34 6.62
C SER A 273 -13.29 -13.21 7.94
N LEU A 274 -13.19 -12.01 8.51
CA LEU A 274 -12.61 -11.78 9.84
C LEU A 274 -13.41 -12.47 10.93
N GLU A 275 -14.73 -12.30 10.96
CA GLU A 275 -15.63 -12.97 11.91
C GLU A 275 -15.45 -14.50 11.86
N LYS A 276 -15.33 -15.08 10.66
CA LYS A 276 -15.00 -16.50 10.50
C LYS A 276 -13.62 -16.86 11.08
N MET A 277 -12.60 -16.01 10.89
CA MET A 277 -11.29 -16.20 11.55
C MET A 277 -11.43 -16.19 13.06
N MET A 278 -12.17 -15.23 13.64
CA MET A 278 -12.38 -15.14 15.09
C MET A 278 -12.97 -16.42 15.64
N LEU A 279 -14.10 -16.85 15.06
CA LEU A 279 -14.82 -18.03 15.51
C LEU A 279 -13.96 -19.29 15.42
N MET A 280 -13.25 -19.46 14.29
CA MET A 280 -12.41 -20.63 14.06
C MET A 280 -11.21 -20.69 15.02
N ASN A 281 -10.61 -19.54 15.36
CA ASN A 281 -9.50 -19.49 16.31
C ASN A 281 -9.95 -19.61 17.77
N ALA A 282 -11.05 -18.96 18.14
CA ALA A 282 -11.64 -19.07 19.48
C ALA A 282 -12.10 -20.51 19.76
N ASP A 283 -12.69 -21.18 18.77
CA ASP A 283 -13.11 -22.58 18.89
C ASP A 283 -11.93 -23.52 19.16
N LEU A 284 -10.79 -23.32 18.50
CA LEU A 284 -9.57 -24.11 18.74
C LEU A 284 -8.94 -23.84 20.12
N GLU A 285 -9.07 -22.62 20.63
CA GLU A 285 -8.51 -22.23 21.93
C GLU A 285 -9.41 -22.69 23.09
N ALA A 286 -10.72 -22.66 22.91
CA ALA A 286 -11.69 -23.04 23.93
C ALA A 286 -11.90 -24.56 24.03
N ASP A 287 -11.89 -25.28 22.90
CA ASP A 287 -12.13 -26.71 22.86
C ASP A 287 -11.27 -27.41 21.78
N PRO A 288 -10.16 -28.05 22.20
CA PRO A 288 -9.34 -28.85 21.29
C PRO A 288 -10.07 -30.01 20.61
N GLU A 289 -11.29 -30.41 20.99
CA GLU A 289 -12.07 -31.40 20.23
C GLU A 289 -12.76 -30.79 18.99
N LYS A 290 -13.01 -29.47 18.98
CA LYS A 290 -13.45 -28.75 17.76
C LYS A 290 -12.37 -28.71 16.68
N TYR A 291 -11.14 -29.04 17.04
CA TYR A 291 -10.06 -29.33 16.10
C TYR A 291 -10.48 -30.22 14.95
N LYS A 292 -11.27 -31.28 15.20
CA LYS A 292 -11.73 -32.19 14.13
C LYS A 292 -12.58 -31.46 13.09
N MET A 293 -13.47 -30.56 13.52
CA MET A 293 -14.32 -29.77 12.62
C MET A 293 -13.50 -28.78 11.80
N VAL A 294 -12.51 -28.12 12.42
CA VAL A 294 -11.56 -27.22 11.75
C VAL A 294 -10.75 -27.99 10.71
N LEU A 295 -10.27 -29.17 11.09
CA LEU A 295 -9.49 -30.05 10.24
C LEU A 295 -10.31 -30.54 9.03
N GLU A 296 -11.56 -30.94 9.23
CA GLU A 296 -12.49 -31.29 8.16
C GLU A 296 -12.75 -30.10 7.24
N SER A 297 -12.98 -28.91 7.80
CA SER A 297 -13.19 -27.67 7.04
C SER A 297 -11.99 -27.32 6.14
N ILE A 298 -10.76 -27.58 6.60
CA ILE A 298 -9.54 -27.37 5.82
C ILE A 298 -9.35 -28.48 4.78
N ARG A 299 -9.69 -29.73 5.08
CA ARG A 299 -9.65 -30.83 4.09
C ARG A 299 -10.57 -30.55 2.91
N GLU A 300 -11.79 -30.10 3.19
CA GLU A 300 -12.76 -29.75 2.15
C GLU A 300 -12.35 -28.50 1.37
N LYS A 301 -11.84 -27.49 2.09
CA LYS A 301 -11.45 -26.19 1.54
C LYS A 301 -10.10 -25.77 2.11
N PRO A 302 -8.98 -26.14 1.45
CA PRO A 302 -7.62 -25.85 1.92
C PRO A 302 -7.37 -24.38 2.21
N GLU A 303 -8.05 -23.48 1.49
CA GLU A 303 -8.07 -22.04 1.73
C GLU A 303 -8.52 -21.61 3.13
N ASN A 304 -9.31 -22.42 3.84
CA ASN A 304 -9.68 -22.15 5.22
C ASN A 304 -8.47 -22.15 6.17
N TYR A 305 -7.36 -22.79 5.80
CA TYR A 305 -6.12 -22.73 6.59
C TYR A 305 -5.61 -21.29 6.77
N LYS A 306 -5.89 -20.41 5.80
CA LYS A 306 -5.53 -18.99 5.88
C LYS A 306 -6.22 -18.26 7.02
N LEU A 307 -7.34 -18.79 7.52
CA LEU A 307 -8.14 -18.20 8.58
C LEU A 307 -7.59 -18.50 9.99
N LEU A 308 -6.61 -19.39 10.11
CA LEU A 308 -5.97 -19.69 11.39
C LEU A 308 -4.93 -18.63 11.75
N SER A 309 -4.88 -18.26 13.02
CA SER A 309 -3.86 -17.38 13.58
C SER A 309 -2.47 -18.03 13.52
N VAL A 310 -1.40 -17.25 13.49
CA VAL A 310 -0.01 -17.76 13.59
C VAL A 310 0.15 -18.67 14.81
N ASN A 311 -0.46 -18.29 15.94
CA ASN A 311 -0.42 -19.09 17.16
C ASN A 311 -1.08 -20.46 16.98
N ASN A 312 -2.29 -20.51 16.41
CA ASN A 312 -2.98 -21.79 16.17
C ASN A 312 -2.29 -22.63 15.09
N LYS A 313 -1.75 -22.01 14.04
CA LYS A 313 -0.90 -22.71 13.05
C LYS A 313 0.32 -23.35 13.70
N SER A 314 0.95 -22.68 14.67
CA SER A 314 2.09 -23.22 15.41
C SER A 314 1.71 -24.31 16.41
N LYS A 315 0.55 -24.20 17.06
CA LYS A 315 0.04 -25.22 18.00
C LYS A 315 -0.40 -26.51 17.29
N PHE A 316 -0.87 -26.39 16.05
CA PHE A 316 -1.44 -27.49 15.26
C PHE A 316 -0.72 -27.63 13.90
N PRO A 317 0.59 -27.97 13.88
CA PRO A 317 1.41 -27.98 12.67
C PRO A 317 0.91 -28.94 11.59
N GLU A 318 0.22 -30.01 11.97
CA GLU A 318 -0.37 -30.98 11.06
C GLU A 318 -1.50 -30.40 10.17
N LEU A 319 -2.18 -29.33 10.60
CA LEU A 319 -3.13 -28.60 9.74
C LEU A 319 -2.43 -27.96 8.55
N THR A 320 -1.17 -27.55 8.71
CA THR A 320 -0.31 -27.05 7.62
C THR A 320 -0.08 -28.12 6.56
N GLN A 321 0.23 -29.35 7.00
CA GLN A 321 0.50 -30.47 6.09
C GLN A 321 -0.75 -30.86 5.30
N ILE A 322 -1.92 -30.84 5.97
CA ILE A 322 -3.20 -31.14 5.33
C ILE A 322 -3.55 -30.07 4.29
N ALA A 323 -3.38 -28.79 4.63
CA ALA A 323 -3.62 -27.70 3.69
C ALA A 323 -2.71 -27.81 2.46
N ALA A 324 -1.41 -28.09 2.67
CA ALA A 324 -0.44 -28.27 1.58
C ALA A 324 -0.86 -29.38 0.61
N LYS A 325 -1.23 -30.56 1.13
CA LYS A 325 -1.73 -31.67 0.31
C LYS A 325 -3.01 -31.30 -0.45
N GLY A 326 -3.92 -30.58 0.20
CA GLY A 326 -5.13 -30.09 -0.46
C GLY A 326 -4.86 -29.13 -1.61
N TYR A 327 -3.85 -28.25 -1.47
CA TYR A 327 -3.41 -27.37 -2.55
C TYR A 327 -2.76 -28.13 -3.71
N GLU A 328 -1.94 -29.13 -3.43
CA GLU A 328 -1.34 -30.00 -4.46
C GLU A 328 -2.41 -30.73 -5.29
N VAL A 329 -3.43 -31.29 -4.64
CA VAL A 329 -4.55 -31.96 -5.31
C VAL A 329 -5.33 -30.98 -6.20
N LYS A 330 -5.66 -29.78 -5.70
CA LYS A 330 -6.34 -28.75 -6.51
C LYS A 330 -5.49 -28.32 -7.71
N MET A 331 -4.17 -28.21 -7.54
CA MET A 331 -3.25 -27.84 -8.62
C MET A 331 -3.20 -28.93 -9.71
N HIS A 332 -3.13 -30.21 -9.33
CA HIS A 332 -3.21 -31.31 -10.29
C HIS A 332 -4.54 -31.34 -11.05
N GLN A 333 -5.67 -31.18 -10.35
CA GLN A 333 -6.99 -31.11 -11.00
C GLN A 333 -7.12 -29.93 -11.98
N LEU A 334 -6.52 -28.78 -11.66
CA LEU A 334 -6.45 -27.64 -12.55
C LEU A 334 -5.61 -27.95 -13.80
N LEU A 335 -4.44 -28.57 -13.64
CA LEU A 335 -3.59 -28.99 -14.76
C LEU A 335 -4.29 -30.01 -15.66
N ASP A 336 -4.93 -31.03 -15.08
CA ASP A 336 -5.71 -32.04 -15.81
C ASP A 336 -6.88 -31.42 -16.58
N SER A 337 -7.50 -30.36 -16.04
CA SER A 337 -8.60 -29.63 -16.70
C SER A 337 -8.14 -28.76 -17.86
N VAL A 338 -6.88 -28.29 -17.83
CA VAL A 338 -6.26 -27.51 -18.91
C VAL A 338 -5.78 -28.44 -20.03
N GLU A 339 -5.30 -29.64 -19.70
CA GLU A 339 -4.90 -30.65 -20.69
C GLU A 339 -6.08 -31.32 -21.40
N ASN A 340 -7.28 -31.31 -20.80
CA ASN A 340 -8.51 -31.85 -21.36
C ASN A 340 -9.39 -30.81 -22.07
N ILE A 341 -8.87 -29.65 -22.45
CA ILE A 341 -9.58 -28.74 -23.35
C ILE A 341 -9.66 -29.44 -24.72
N PRO A 342 -10.86 -29.84 -25.20
CA PRO A 342 -10.96 -30.46 -26.50
C PRO A 342 -10.50 -29.46 -27.56
N ALA A 343 -9.64 -29.91 -28.47
CA ALA A 343 -9.24 -29.17 -29.67
C ALA A 343 -10.47 -28.95 -30.56
N SER A 344 -11.36 -28.04 -30.18
CA SER A 344 -12.54 -27.71 -30.96
C SER A 344 -12.21 -26.57 -31.91
N LYS A 345 -11.95 -26.98 -33.15
CA LYS A 345 -12.16 -26.26 -34.41
C LYS A 345 -11.23 -25.09 -34.68
N GLY A 346 -10.23 -25.37 -35.51
CA GLY A 346 -9.68 -24.40 -36.43
C GLY A 346 -10.82 -23.68 -37.16
N SER A 347 -10.84 -22.36 -37.00
CA SER A 347 -11.61 -21.45 -37.83
C SER A 347 -10.95 -21.46 -39.21
N GLN A 348 -11.62 -22.09 -40.16
CA GLN A 348 -11.76 -21.48 -41.48
C GLN A 348 -12.63 -20.24 -41.26
N TYR A 349 -12.06 -19.05 -41.40
CA TYR A 349 -12.60 -17.89 -42.13
C TYR A 349 -11.58 -16.76 -42.12
#